data_AF-A0A8J4SU92-F1
#
_entry.id   AF-A0A8J4SU92-F1
#
_cell.length_a   1.000
_cell.length_b   1.000
_cell.length_c   1.000
_cell.angle_alpha   90.00
_cell.angle_beta   90.00
_cell.angle_gamma   90.00
#
_symmetry.space_group_name_H-M   'P 1'
#
loop_
_entity.id
_entity.type
_entity.pdbx_description
1 polymer ?
#
loop_
_entity_poly.entity_id
_entity_poly.type
_entity_poly.pdbx_seq_one_letter_code
_entity_poly.pdbx_strand_id
1 'polypeptide(L)'
;MPMVSSVVLSRNSFTALTDENTDQFSHLKNLCLDYNAIESLPQKVFSKASQLSTLNLGNNCIRSLDVLVSECKSLIDLDVSYNLIEKLPDNLFEMVHLELLDLTSNRLQELPSTIGKISHLVQLHLEFNQLASLPSELCELTNLKVLNLDANRLSRLPSFIGRLSSLEQLRLADNLLQRIPPQIADLKMLTHLHLKNNKCLDILPLELCTMPKLTFLSLEGCNLRRLPPAVVLSGSGGIIKYFRSLLRTKNALFKQCNFEVYDTHVTDELAEQEKQHHRKLSKSFPPSMRLVAHEW
;
A
#
# COMPACT_ATOMS: atom_id res chain seq x y z
N MET A 1 37.72 27.75 1.93
CA MET A 1 37.71 26.27 1.84
C MET A 1 36.80 25.86 0.70
N PRO A 2 37.06 24.73 0.02
CA PRO A 2 36.21 24.28 -1.09
C PRO A 2 34.77 24.04 -0.62
N MET A 3 33.81 24.51 -1.41
CA MET A 3 32.37 24.28 -1.17
C MET A 3 31.97 22.97 -1.83
N VAL A 4 32.03 21.88 -1.07
CA VAL A 4 31.69 20.55 -1.56
C VAL A 4 30.17 20.38 -1.47
N SER A 5 29.54 20.09 -2.61
CA SER A 5 28.09 19.90 -2.69
C SER A 5 27.64 18.45 -2.52
N SER A 6 28.55 17.49 -2.65
CA SER A 6 28.25 16.06 -2.57
C SER A 6 29.38 15.34 -1.85
N VAL A 7 29.04 14.61 -0.80
CA VAL A 7 30.00 13.89 0.04
C VAL A 7 29.56 12.44 0.19
N VAL A 8 30.50 11.52 -0.04
CA VAL A 8 30.28 10.07 0.10
C VAL A 8 31.28 9.53 1.13
N LEU A 9 30.76 9.01 2.22
CA LEU A 9 31.46 8.50 3.41
C LEU A 9 31.04 7.07 3.74
N SER A 10 30.54 6.36 2.73
CA SER A 10 30.08 4.98 2.81
C SER A 10 31.17 4.01 3.29
N ARG A 11 30.77 2.94 3.99
CA ARG A 11 31.66 1.81 4.36
C ARG A 11 32.87 2.24 5.20
N ASN A 12 32.64 3.14 6.13
CA ASN A 12 33.63 3.56 7.12
C ASN A 12 33.26 3.03 8.52
N SER A 13 33.87 3.60 9.56
CA SER A 13 33.61 3.24 10.96
C SER A 13 33.02 4.40 11.75
N PHE A 14 32.24 5.27 11.10
CA PHE A 14 31.59 6.38 11.79
C PHE A 14 30.54 5.84 12.77
N THR A 15 30.69 6.18 14.05
CA THR A 15 29.69 5.89 15.08
C THR A 15 28.78 7.10 15.36
N ALA A 16 29.26 8.28 15.03
CA ALA A 16 28.53 9.54 15.06
C ALA A 16 29.19 10.54 14.09
N LEU A 17 28.43 11.57 13.70
CA LEU A 17 28.96 12.77 13.09
C LEU A 17 29.26 13.79 14.21
N THR A 18 30.37 14.53 14.12
CA THR A 18 30.75 15.52 15.14
C THR A 18 30.02 16.85 14.93
N ASP A 19 29.84 17.59 16.02
CA ASP A 19 29.14 18.88 16.07
C ASP A 19 30.05 20.09 15.72
N GLU A 20 31.26 19.85 15.24
CA GLU A 20 32.30 20.87 15.03
C GLU A 20 32.33 21.37 13.58
N ASN A 21 32.60 22.66 13.39
CA ASN A 21 32.79 23.30 12.08
C ASN A 21 31.63 23.09 11.07
N THR A 22 30.38 23.17 11.56
CA THR A 22 29.18 22.80 10.79
C THR A 22 28.79 23.77 9.67
N ASP A 23 29.37 24.98 9.62
CA ASP A 23 29.04 25.97 8.58
C ASP A 23 29.39 25.51 7.16
N GLN A 24 30.29 24.52 7.04
CA GLN A 24 30.68 23.94 5.75
C GLN A 24 29.56 23.11 5.11
N PHE A 25 28.58 22.65 5.89
CA PHE A 25 27.45 21.85 5.40
C PHE A 25 26.37 22.68 4.69
N SER A 26 26.46 24.01 4.75
CA SER A 26 25.49 24.93 4.12
C SER A 26 25.34 24.81 2.60
N HIS A 27 26.34 24.23 1.93
CA HIS A 27 26.36 24.02 0.47
C HIS A 27 26.11 22.55 0.10
N LEU A 28 25.99 21.67 1.10
CA LEU A 28 25.85 20.24 0.89
C LEU A 28 24.45 19.93 0.38
N LYS A 29 24.39 19.23 -0.75
CA LYS A 29 23.16 18.76 -1.39
C LYS A 29 22.97 17.27 -1.24
N ASN A 30 24.08 16.52 -1.29
CA ASN A 30 24.06 15.07 -1.19
C ASN A 30 25.02 14.59 -0.10
N LEU A 31 24.53 13.73 0.78
CA LEU A 31 25.34 13.10 1.82
C LEU A 31 25.06 11.59 1.86
N CYS A 32 26.11 10.79 1.66
CA CYS A 32 26.03 9.35 1.69
C CYS A 32 26.88 8.82 2.86
N LEU A 33 26.25 8.13 3.80
CA LEU A 33 26.81 7.65 5.06
C LEU A 33 26.46 6.18 5.31
N ASP A 34 26.13 5.44 4.25
CA ASP A 34 25.71 4.05 4.34
C ASP A 34 26.83 3.10 4.78
N TYR A 35 26.46 1.97 5.39
CA TYR A 35 27.40 0.98 5.93
C TYR A 35 28.40 1.61 6.91
N ASN A 36 27.87 2.29 7.93
CA ASN A 36 28.63 2.77 9.07
C ASN A 36 28.03 2.19 10.36
N ALA A 37 28.37 2.75 11.51
CA ALA A 37 27.84 2.37 12.82
C ALA A 37 27.12 3.54 13.49
N ILE A 38 26.49 4.43 12.72
CA ILE A 38 25.89 5.66 13.23
C ILE A 38 24.67 5.31 14.08
N GLU A 39 24.69 5.70 15.35
CA GLU A 39 23.57 5.51 16.28
C GLU A 39 22.73 6.78 16.44
N SER A 40 23.38 7.94 16.39
CA SER A 40 22.76 9.25 16.60
C SER A 40 23.18 10.25 15.54
N LEU A 41 22.24 11.14 15.22
CA LEU A 41 22.40 12.19 14.22
C LEU A 41 22.62 13.53 14.92
N PRO A 42 23.69 14.29 14.61
CA PRO A 42 23.95 15.57 15.26
C PRO A 42 23.07 16.69 14.72
N GLN A 43 22.28 17.30 15.60
CA GLN A 43 21.37 18.39 15.25
C GLN A 43 22.09 19.60 14.63
N LYS A 44 23.29 19.97 15.13
CA LYS A 44 23.99 21.17 14.64
C LYS A 44 24.51 21.02 13.21
N VAL A 45 24.85 19.80 12.78
CA VAL A 45 25.26 19.55 11.38
C VAL A 45 24.04 19.73 10.47
N PHE A 46 22.94 19.07 10.80
CA PHE A 46 21.75 19.06 9.96
C PHE A 46 21.01 20.40 9.93
N SER A 47 21.01 21.17 11.04
CA SER A 47 20.48 22.55 11.07
C SER A 47 21.18 23.51 10.10
N LYS A 48 22.43 23.22 9.74
CA LYS A 48 23.20 24.01 8.76
C LYS A 48 23.07 23.48 7.35
N ALA A 49 22.68 22.22 7.16
CA ALA A 49 22.57 21.54 5.87
C ALA A 49 21.26 21.93 5.13
N SER A 50 21.00 23.23 4.99
CA SER A 50 19.73 23.74 4.46
C SER A 50 19.46 23.40 3.00
N GLN A 51 20.50 23.07 2.22
CA GLN A 51 20.38 22.67 0.81
C GLN A 51 20.38 21.15 0.61
N LEU A 52 20.38 20.35 1.68
CA LEU A 52 20.48 18.90 1.59
C LEU A 52 19.20 18.30 0.98
N SER A 53 19.32 17.81 -0.25
CA SER A 53 18.23 17.18 -1.00
C SER A 53 18.27 15.67 -0.93
N THR A 54 19.45 15.06 -0.79
CA THR A 54 19.62 13.61 -0.78
C THR A 54 20.46 13.18 0.41
N LEU A 55 19.90 12.29 1.23
CA LEU A 55 20.57 11.73 2.39
C LEU A 55 20.44 10.22 2.40
N ASN A 56 21.58 9.53 2.34
CA ASN A 56 21.65 8.08 2.51
C ASN A 56 22.33 7.75 3.83
N LEU A 57 21.57 7.11 4.72
CA LEU A 57 21.95 6.61 6.03
C LEU A 57 21.72 5.09 6.15
N GLY A 58 21.60 4.39 5.02
CA GLY A 58 21.32 2.96 4.98
C GLY A 58 22.39 2.13 5.71
N ASN A 59 22.03 0.98 6.28
CA ASN A 59 22.99 0.10 6.97
C ASN A 59 23.75 0.83 8.10
N ASN A 60 23.00 1.35 9.07
CA ASN A 60 23.51 2.00 10.30
C ASN A 60 22.77 1.45 11.53
N CYS A 61 22.89 2.12 12.68
CA CYS A 61 22.26 1.74 13.94
C CYS A 61 21.23 2.78 14.43
N ILE A 62 20.64 3.55 13.51
CA ILE A 62 19.72 4.65 13.83
C ILE A 62 18.39 4.11 14.34
N ARG A 63 17.87 4.73 15.40
CA ARG A 63 16.60 4.34 16.05
C ARG A 63 15.47 5.35 15.88
N SER A 64 15.81 6.61 15.63
CA SER A 64 14.84 7.72 15.51
C SER A 64 15.23 8.66 14.38
N LEU A 65 14.21 9.29 13.78
CA LEU A 65 14.34 10.29 12.72
C LEU A 65 14.08 11.73 13.21
N ASP A 66 13.87 11.96 14.51
CA ASP A 66 13.44 13.26 15.07
C ASP A 66 14.33 14.43 14.64
N VAL A 67 15.65 14.22 14.61
CA VAL A 67 16.62 15.23 14.17
C VAL A 67 16.44 15.57 12.70
N LEU A 68 16.21 14.57 11.84
CA LEU A 68 16.03 14.79 10.40
C LEU A 68 14.73 15.54 10.12
N VAL A 69 13.64 15.17 10.81
CA VAL A 69 12.36 15.84 10.63
C VAL A 69 12.40 17.29 11.09
N SER A 70 13.14 17.57 12.16
CA SER A 70 13.29 18.92 12.70
C SER A 70 14.12 19.83 11.78
N GLU A 71 15.23 19.31 11.25
CA GLU A 71 16.26 20.12 10.61
C GLU A 71 16.32 20.00 9.07
N CYS A 72 15.97 18.85 8.50
CA CYS A 72 16.21 18.53 7.08
C CYS A 72 14.95 18.64 6.21
N LYS A 73 14.31 19.81 6.23
CA LYS A 73 13.04 20.06 5.50
C LYS A 73 13.19 20.15 3.98
N SER A 74 14.42 20.27 3.47
CA SER A 74 14.74 20.33 2.04
C SER A 74 14.97 18.96 1.39
N LEU A 75 14.92 17.87 2.17
CA LEU A 75 15.13 16.53 1.65
C LEU A 75 14.04 16.13 0.64
N ILE A 76 14.51 15.55 -0.46
CA ILE A 76 13.72 14.96 -1.54
C ILE A 76 13.86 13.44 -1.48
N ASP A 77 15.07 12.95 -1.24
CA ASP A 77 15.39 11.52 -1.18
C ASP A 77 16.01 11.19 0.19
N LEU A 78 15.33 10.34 0.95
CA LEU A 78 15.82 9.83 2.23
C LEU A 78 15.90 8.31 2.22
N ASP A 79 17.11 7.77 2.32
CA ASP A 79 17.36 6.35 2.55
C ASP A 79 17.81 6.15 4.00
N VAL A 80 16.99 5.47 4.78
CA VAL A 80 17.28 5.03 6.16
C VAL A 80 17.07 3.51 6.29
N SER A 81 17.28 2.79 5.19
CA SER A 81 17.17 1.33 5.12
C SER A 81 18.15 0.63 6.06
N TYR A 82 17.89 -0.61 6.45
CA TYR A 82 18.78 -1.43 7.29
C TYR A 82 19.24 -0.70 8.56
N ASN A 83 18.29 -0.15 9.30
CA ASN A 83 18.51 0.53 10.58
C ASN A 83 17.65 -0.16 11.68
N LEU A 84 17.51 0.51 12.83
CA LEU A 84 16.81 -0.01 14.00
C LEU A 84 15.56 0.81 14.33
N ILE A 85 14.94 1.44 13.32
CA ILE A 85 13.79 2.34 13.50
C ILE A 85 12.55 1.52 13.85
N GLU A 86 11.96 1.80 15.00
CA GLU A 86 10.77 1.09 15.49
C GLU A 86 9.47 1.86 15.23
N LYS A 87 9.56 3.20 15.16
CA LYS A 87 8.44 4.10 14.88
C LYS A 87 8.90 5.28 14.04
N LEU A 88 8.02 5.76 13.17
CA LEU A 88 8.20 7.04 12.49
C LEU A 88 7.62 8.16 13.38
N PRO A 89 8.25 9.34 13.41
CA PRO A 89 7.72 10.48 14.15
C PRO A 89 6.43 11.01 13.50
N ASP A 90 5.48 11.45 14.32
CA ASP A 90 4.17 11.94 13.85
C ASP A 90 4.29 13.19 12.96
N ASN A 91 5.36 13.95 13.08
CA ASN A 91 5.63 15.15 12.29
C ASN A 91 6.46 14.91 11.03
N LEU A 92 6.66 13.65 10.59
CA LEU A 92 7.37 13.34 9.35
C LEU A 92 6.82 14.10 8.12
N PHE A 93 5.54 14.48 8.15
CA PHE A 93 4.90 15.32 7.14
C PHE A 93 5.47 16.74 7.00
N GLU A 94 6.31 17.20 7.93
CA GLU A 94 7.04 18.46 7.80
C GLU A 94 8.12 18.41 6.71
N MET A 95 8.50 17.21 6.25
CA MET A 95 9.38 17.01 5.11
C MET A 95 8.62 17.20 3.79
N VAL A 96 8.22 18.45 3.54
CA VAL A 96 7.28 18.83 2.47
C VAL A 96 7.77 18.57 1.05
N HIS A 97 9.07 18.32 0.86
CA HIS A 97 9.67 18.03 -0.44
C HIS A 97 10.00 16.55 -0.67
N LEU A 98 9.70 15.69 0.31
CA LEU A 98 10.11 14.29 0.27
C LEU A 98 9.33 13.52 -0.81
N GLU A 99 10.06 13.01 -1.80
CA GLU A 99 9.54 12.23 -2.92
C GLU A 99 9.89 10.73 -2.78
N LEU A 100 11.04 10.41 -2.19
CA LEU A 100 11.48 9.03 -1.96
C LEU A 100 11.80 8.83 -0.48
N LEU A 101 11.16 7.84 0.12
CA LEU A 101 11.46 7.37 1.47
C LEU A 101 11.72 5.87 1.47
N ASP A 102 12.96 5.49 1.76
CA ASP A 102 13.36 4.09 1.93
C ASP A 102 13.54 3.74 3.41
N LEU A 103 12.66 2.87 3.90
CA LEU A 103 12.61 2.34 5.26
C LEU A 103 12.80 0.81 5.28
N THR A 104 13.32 0.23 4.19
CA THR A 104 13.59 -1.20 4.05
C THR A 104 14.35 -1.75 5.25
N SER A 105 14.01 -2.95 5.72
CA SER A 105 14.75 -3.67 6.77
C SER A 105 14.92 -2.86 8.07
N ASN A 106 13.81 -2.32 8.58
CA ASN A 106 13.73 -1.70 9.91
C ASN A 106 12.85 -2.55 10.85
N ARG A 107 12.40 -1.98 11.95
CA ARG A 107 11.58 -2.66 12.99
C ARG A 107 10.19 -2.06 13.11
N LEU A 108 9.69 -1.40 12.05
CA LEU A 108 8.40 -0.71 12.06
C LEU A 108 7.26 -1.71 12.27
N GLN A 109 6.44 -1.45 13.28
CA GLN A 109 5.23 -2.24 13.57
C GLN A 109 3.96 -1.58 13.03
N GLU A 110 3.98 -0.27 12.91
CA GLU A 110 2.89 0.57 12.42
C GLU A 110 3.44 1.77 11.66
N LEU A 111 2.60 2.37 10.81
CA LEU A 111 2.84 3.68 10.23
C LEU A 111 1.97 4.71 10.96
N PRO A 112 2.45 5.94 11.18
CA PRO A 112 1.66 6.98 11.81
C PRO A 112 0.49 7.36 10.89
N SER A 113 -0.64 7.77 11.46
CA SER A 113 -1.80 8.26 10.69
C SER A 113 -1.47 9.52 9.89
N THR A 114 -0.40 10.23 10.25
CA THR A 114 0.07 11.40 9.51
C THR A 114 0.85 11.07 8.23
N ILE A 115 1.13 9.79 7.94
CA ILE A 115 1.86 9.39 6.72
C ILE A 115 1.18 9.91 5.45
N GLY A 116 -0.16 9.99 5.43
CA GLY A 116 -0.96 10.51 4.32
C GLY A 116 -0.67 11.98 3.96
N LYS A 117 -0.10 12.74 4.90
CA LYS A 117 0.19 14.17 4.73
C LYS A 117 1.50 14.43 3.98
N ILE A 118 2.33 13.43 3.72
CA ILE A 118 3.54 13.55 2.88
C ILE A 118 3.12 13.54 1.40
N SER A 119 2.38 14.57 0.99
CA SER A 119 1.65 14.59 -0.29
C SER A 119 2.53 14.50 -1.54
N HIS A 120 3.81 14.84 -1.43
CA HIS A 120 4.79 14.77 -2.52
C HIS A 120 5.42 13.38 -2.69
N LEU A 121 5.14 12.43 -1.79
CA LEU A 121 5.78 11.11 -1.83
C LEU A 121 5.39 10.33 -3.09
N VAL A 122 6.41 9.91 -3.84
CA VAL A 122 6.31 9.15 -5.10
C VAL A 122 6.68 7.68 -4.86
N GLN A 123 7.67 7.42 -3.99
CA GLN A 123 8.14 6.09 -3.68
C GLN A 123 8.23 5.87 -2.17
N LEU A 124 7.63 4.78 -1.70
CA LEU A 124 7.67 4.36 -0.31
C LEU A 124 8.09 2.89 -0.24
N HIS A 125 9.29 2.64 0.28
CA HIS A 125 9.84 1.31 0.47
C HIS A 125 9.79 0.94 1.96
N LEU A 126 9.08 -0.14 2.28
CA LEU A 126 8.78 -0.61 3.62
C LEU A 126 9.03 -2.11 3.76
N GLU A 127 9.71 -2.74 2.80
CA GLU A 127 9.97 -4.16 2.84
C GLU A 127 10.78 -4.59 4.07
N PHE A 128 10.63 -5.84 4.48
CA PHE A 128 11.34 -6.42 5.63
C PHE A 128 11.13 -5.64 6.95
N ASN A 129 9.89 -5.19 7.19
CA ASN A 129 9.45 -4.62 8.45
C ASN A 129 8.50 -5.59 9.19
N GLN A 130 7.78 -5.09 10.20
CA GLN A 130 6.88 -5.86 11.05
C GLN A 130 5.43 -5.36 10.98
N LEU A 131 5.06 -4.69 9.90
CA LEU A 131 3.75 -4.06 9.73
C LEU A 131 2.65 -5.11 9.70
N ALA A 132 1.69 -5.00 10.62
CA ALA A 132 0.52 -5.88 10.68
C ALA A 132 -0.74 -5.28 10.01
N SER A 133 -0.77 -3.95 9.89
CA SER A 133 -1.86 -3.18 9.27
C SER A 133 -1.30 -1.91 8.60
N LEU A 134 -2.14 -1.24 7.83
CA LEU A 134 -1.86 0.06 7.22
C LEU A 134 -2.89 1.08 7.73
N PRO A 135 -2.48 2.33 8.03
CA PRO A 135 -3.40 3.39 8.43
C PRO A 135 -4.30 3.81 7.25
N SER A 136 -5.54 4.22 7.54
CA SER A 136 -6.50 4.67 6.52
C SER A 136 -5.97 5.84 5.71
N GLU A 137 -5.20 6.70 6.34
CA GLU A 137 -4.64 7.94 5.77
C GLU A 137 -3.58 7.66 4.71
N LEU A 138 -3.04 6.43 4.61
CA LEU A 138 -2.13 6.05 3.52
C LEU A 138 -2.74 6.35 2.14
N CYS A 139 -4.08 6.26 2.02
CA CYS A 139 -4.80 6.55 0.79
C CYS A 139 -4.75 8.03 0.34
N GLU A 140 -4.23 8.93 1.16
CA GLU A 140 -4.04 10.35 0.84
C GLU A 140 -2.78 10.61 0.00
N LEU A 141 -1.88 9.62 -0.07
CA LEU A 141 -0.67 9.65 -0.91
C LEU A 141 -1.00 9.48 -2.40
N THR A 142 -1.73 10.44 -2.97
CA THR A 142 -2.25 10.39 -4.34
C THR A 142 -1.18 10.48 -5.43
N ASN A 143 0.03 10.93 -5.09
CA ASN A 143 1.19 10.96 -6.00
C ASN A 143 2.04 9.68 -5.95
N LEU A 144 1.74 8.75 -5.03
CA LEU A 144 2.54 7.54 -4.82
C LEU A 144 2.43 6.63 -6.05
N LYS A 145 3.60 6.31 -6.63
CA LYS A 145 3.73 5.40 -7.79
C LYS A 145 4.23 4.03 -7.39
N VAL A 146 5.07 3.96 -6.36
CA VAL A 146 5.65 2.70 -5.87
C VAL A 146 5.37 2.58 -4.39
N LEU A 147 4.70 1.48 -4.02
CA LEU A 147 4.52 1.07 -2.63
C LEU A 147 5.07 -0.36 -2.48
N ASN A 148 6.18 -0.49 -1.76
CA ASN A 148 6.77 -1.78 -1.46
C ASN A 148 6.50 -2.17 0.00
N LEU A 149 5.75 -3.25 0.19
CA LEU A 149 5.38 -3.81 1.49
C LEU A 149 5.80 -5.28 1.60
N ASP A 150 6.73 -5.73 0.75
CA ASP A 150 7.21 -7.11 0.76
C ASP A 150 7.73 -7.52 2.15
N ALA A 151 7.61 -8.81 2.51
CA ALA A 151 8.15 -9.34 3.75
C ALA A 151 7.70 -8.58 5.03
N ASN A 152 6.39 -8.35 5.15
CA ASN A 152 5.75 -7.80 6.34
C ASN A 152 4.78 -8.83 6.97
N ARG A 153 3.94 -8.41 7.92
CA ARG A 153 2.99 -9.27 8.64
C ARG A 153 1.54 -8.94 8.27
N LEU A 154 1.29 -8.37 7.09
CA LEU A 154 -0.04 -7.95 6.67
C LEU A 154 -0.96 -9.15 6.47
N SER A 155 -2.05 -9.21 7.22
CA SER A 155 -3.07 -10.26 7.09
C SER A 155 -4.20 -9.89 6.13
N ARG A 156 -4.40 -8.58 5.90
CA ARG A 156 -5.43 -8.02 5.03
C ARG A 156 -4.87 -6.81 4.29
N LEU A 157 -5.25 -6.68 3.02
CA LEU A 157 -5.09 -5.43 2.27
C LEU A 157 -6.39 -4.63 2.39
N PRO A 158 -6.37 -3.40 2.94
CA PRO A 158 -7.58 -2.63 3.16
C PRO A 158 -8.18 -2.09 1.84
N SER A 159 -9.50 -1.89 1.81
CA SER A 159 -10.22 -1.45 0.61
C SER A 159 -9.82 -0.05 0.13
N PHE A 160 -9.36 0.82 1.04
CA PHE A 160 -8.88 2.15 0.68
C PHE A 160 -7.63 2.13 -0.20
N ILE A 161 -6.96 0.99 -0.38
CA ILE A 161 -5.83 0.88 -1.31
C ILE A 161 -6.20 1.35 -2.72
N GLY A 162 -7.46 1.13 -3.15
CA GLY A 162 -7.96 1.54 -4.45
C GLY A 162 -7.95 3.05 -4.70
N ARG A 163 -7.76 3.88 -3.66
CA ARG A 163 -7.70 5.34 -3.75
C ARG A 163 -6.31 5.87 -4.12
N LEU A 164 -5.26 5.04 -4.13
CA LEU A 164 -3.92 5.42 -4.58
C LEU A 164 -3.89 5.53 -6.12
N SER A 165 -4.53 6.57 -6.66
CA SER A 165 -4.85 6.70 -8.09
C SER A 165 -3.64 6.70 -9.03
N SER A 166 -2.47 7.13 -8.55
CA SER A 166 -1.22 7.15 -9.31
C SER A 166 -0.37 5.88 -9.14
N LEU A 167 -0.81 4.89 -8.36
CA LEU A 167 0.02 3.73 -8.04
C LEU A 167 0.26 2.86 -9.27
N GLU A 168 1.53 2.66 -9.60
CA GLU A 168 2.01 1.89 -10.75
C GLU A 168 2.53 0.51 -10.32
N GLN A 169 3.15 0.42 -9.14
CA GLN A 169 3.70 -0.81 -8.58
C GLN A 169 3.27 -1.00 -7.13
N LEU A 170 2.65 -2.15 -6.87
CA LEU A 170 2.26 -2.57 -5.53
C LEU A 170 2.92 -3.92 -5.24
N ARG A 171 3.81 -3.92 -4.24
CA ARG A 171 4.53 -5.13 -3.84
C ARG A 171 4.09 -5.58 -2.45
N LEU A 172 3.61 -6.81 -2.37
CA LEU A 172 3.00 -7.42 -1.20
C LEU A 172 3.47 -8.88 -1.02
N ALA A 173 4.61 -9.23 -1.60
CA ALA A 173 5.17 -10.57 -1.48
C ALA A 173 5.51 -10.90 -0.02
N ASP A 174 5.56 -12.19 0.31
CA ASP A 174 6.00 -12.67 1.62
C ASP A 174 5.23 -12.05 2.81
N ASN A 175 3.91 -11.92 2.65
CA ASN A 175 2.98 -11.47 3.70
C ASN A 175 2.02 -12.61 4.11
N LEU A 176 1.03 -12.28 4.95
CA LEU A 176 0.02 -13.20 5.48
C LEU A 176 -1.38 -12.94 4.88
N LEU A 177 -1.45 -12.34 3.68
CA LEU A 177 -2.71 -11.87 3.11
C LEU A 177 -3.68 -13.03 2.91
N GLN A 178 -4.89 -12.88 3.44
CA GLN A 178 -5.96 -13.85 3.26
C GLN A 178 -6.79 -13.56 2.01
N ARG A 179 -6.99 -12.28 1.69
CA ARG A 179 -7.81 -11.81 0.57
C ARG A 179 -7.27 -10.49 0.03
N ILE A 180 -7.54 -10.24 -1.24
CA ILE A 180 -7.36 -8.94 -1.89
C ILE A 180 -8.76 -8.31 -2.08
N PRO A 181 -8.97 -7.05 -1.67
CA PRO A 181 -10.25 -6.37 -1.82
C PRO A 181 -10.56 -6.09 -3.30
N PRO A 182 -11.83 -6.10 -3.73
CA PRO A 182 -12.21 -5.80 -5.12
C PRO A 182 -11.79 -4.38 -5.55
N GLN A 183 -11.65 -3.44 -4.61
CA GLN A 183 -11.14 -2.07 -4.84
C GLN A 183 -9.72 -2.03 -5.39
N ILE A 184 -8.97 -3.14 -5.38
CA ILE A 184 -7.69 -3.23 -6.11
C ILE A 184 -7.86 -2.83 -7.59
N ALA A 185 -9.03 -3.07 -8.16
CA ALA A 185 -9.34 -2.72 -9.54
C ALA A 185 -9.50 -1.21 -9.80
N ASP A 186 -9.60 -0.41 -8.74
CA ASP A 186 -9.65 1.06 -8.83
C ASP A 186 -8.28 1.68 -9.09
N LEU A 187 -7.20 0.91 -8.88
CA LEU A 187 -5.83 1.29 -9.24
C LEU A 187 -5.63 1.26 -10.76
N LYS A 188 -6.15 2.26 -11.48
CA LYS A 188 -6.15 2.30 -12.95
C LYS A 188 -4.75 2.42 -13.56
N MET A 189 -3.78 2.86 -12.76
CA MET A 189 -2.37 3.02 -13.17
C MET A 189 -1.53 1.77 -12.89
N LEU A 190 -2.03 0.79 -12.14
CA LEU A 190 -1.22 -0.33 -11.67
C LEU A 190 -0.79 -1.22 -12.84
N THR A 191 0.53 -1.40 -12.95
CA THR A 191 1.18 -2.24 -13.93
C THR A 191 1.71 -3.53 -13.33
N HIS A 192 2.22 -3.46 -12.09
CA HIS A 192 2.85 -4.57 -11.39
C HIS A 192 2.16 -4.82 -10.05
N LEU A 193 1.66 -6.04 -9.86
CA LEU A 193 1.11 -6.52 -8.61
C LEU A 193 1.88 -7.77 -8.15
N HIS A 194 2.64 -7.65 -7.06
CA HIS A 194 3.39 -8.77 -6.51
C HIS A 194 2.67 -9.36 -5.31
N LEU A 195 2.23 -10.62 -5.39
CA LEU A 195 1.52 -11.33 -4.32
C LEU A 195 2.18 -12.65 -3.93
N LYS A 196 3.38 -12.91 -4.43
CA LYS A 196 4.16 -14.12 -4.13
C LYS A 196 4.19 -14.44 -2.63
N ASN A 197 4.15 -15.72 -2.28
CA ASN A 197 4.32 -16.26 -0.94
C ASN A 197 3.26 -15.80 0.09
N ASN A 198 2.08 -15.35 -0.35
CA ASN A 198 0.93 -15.17 0.54
C ASN A 198 0.19 -16.50 0.73
N LYS A 199 0.71 -17.37 1.61
CA LYS A 199 0.20 -18.73 1.81
C LYS A 199 -1.26 -18.80 2.29
N CYS A 200 -1.79 -17.73 2.87
CA CYS A 200 -3.19 -17.66 3.31
C CYS A 200 -4.13 -17.19 2.21
N LEU A 201 -3.62 -16.71 1.07
CA LEU A 201 -4.41 -16.20 -0.03
C LEU A 201 -4.99 -17.36 -0.83
N ASP A 202 -6.31 -17.52 -0.77
CA ASP A 202 -7.03 -18.65 -1.38
C ASP A 202 -7.92 -18.25 -2.57
N ILE A 203 -8.26 -16.96 -2.68
CA ILE A 203 -9.11 -16.41 -3.73
C ILE A 203 -8.61 -15.04 -4.19
N LEU A 204 -8.78 -14.76 -5.48
CA LEU A 204 -8.53 -13.46 -6.09
C LEU A 204 -9.86 -12.80 -6.50
N PRO A 205 -10.01 -11.47 -6.36
CA PRO A 205 -11.20 -10.76 -6.82
C PRO A 205 -11.30 -10.79 -8.35
N LEU A 206 -12.51 -10.97 -8.88
CA LEU A 206 -12.77 -11.03 -10.33
C LEU A 206 -12.45 -9.69 -11.01
N GLU A 207 -12.54 -8.60 -10.25
CA GLU A 207 -12.31 -7.23 -10.66
C GLU A 207 -10.88 -6.99 -11.16
N LEU A 208 -9.90 -7.81 -10.77
CA LEU A 208 -8.51 -7.72 -11.26
C LEU A 208 -8.39 -7.68 -12.79
N CYS A 209 -9.30 -8.34 -13.52
CA CYS A 209 -9.21 -8.35 -14.98
C CYS A 209 -9.91 -7.19 -15.69
N THR A 210 -10.48 -6.25 -14.92
CA THR A 210 -10.90 -4.93 -15.40
C THR A 210 -9.73 -3.93 -15.39
N MET A 211 -8.61 -4.28 -14.76
CA MET A 211 -7.45 -3.39 -14.65
C MET A 211 -6.79 -3.19 -16.02
N PRO A 212 -6.74 -1.96 -16.54
CA PRO A 212 -6.37 -1.72 -17.94
C PRO A 212 -4.86 -1.83 -18.20
N LYS A 213 -4.04 -1.56 -17.18
CA LYS A 213 -2.57 -1.48 -17.31
C LYS A 213 -1.81 -2.63 -16.65
N LEU A 214 -2.52 -3.56 -15.99
CA LEU A 214 -1.88 -4.66 -15.28
C LEU A 214 -1.19 -5.60 -16.28
N THR A 215 0.13 -5.65 -16.21
CA THR A 215 1.00 -6.44 -17.10
C THR A 215 1.77 -7.53 -16.37
N PHE A 216 1.99 -7.34 -15.06
CA PHE A 216 2.69 -8.29 -14.21
C PHE A 216 1.85 -8.65 -12.97
N LEU A 217 1.71 -9.96 -12.73
CA LEU A 217 1.02 -10.51 -11.56
C LEU A 217 1.79 -11.74 -11.05
N SER A 218 2.37 -11.67 -9.86
CA SER A 218 3.04 -12.82 -9.22
C SER A 218 2.14 -13.48 -8.18
N LEU A 219 2.00 -14.81 -8.25
CA LEU A 219 1.12 -15.62 -7.37
C LEU A 219 1.80 -16.91 -6.87
N GLU A 220 3.10 -17.05 -7.11
CA GLU A 220 3.89 -18.19 -6.65
C GLU A 220 3.74 -18.35 -5.14
N GLY A 221 3.58 -19.57 -4.62
CA GLY A 221 3.51 -19.79 -3.17
C GLY A 221 2.23 -19.32 -2.46
N CYS A 222 1.17 -18.96 -3.21
CA CYS A 222 -0.17 -18.75 -2.65
C CYS A 222 -0.96 -20.07 -2.56
N ASN A 223 -1.93 -20.16 -1.64
CA ASN A 223 -2.78 -21.36 -1.47
C ASN A 223 -4.09 -21.27 -2.26
N LEU A 224 -3.98 -20.96 -3.54
CA LEU A 224 -5.14 -20.77 -4.42
C LEU A 224 -5.83 -22.12 -4.66
N ARG A 225 -6.83 -22.45 -3.84
CA ARG A 225 -7.58 -23.72 -3.90
C ARG A 225 -8.35 -23.91 -5.21
N ARG A 226 -8.68 -22.80 -5.89
CA ARG A 226 -9.29 -22.78 -7.20
C ARG A 226 -8.54 -21.78 -8.08
N LEU A 227 -7.48 -22.25 -8.73
CA LEU A 227 -7.16 -21.71 -10.03
C LEU A 227 -8.15 -22.33 -11.03
N PRO A 228 -8.81 -21.54 -11.88
CA PRO A 228 -9.74 -22.07 -12.83
C PRO A 228 -9.06 -23.04 -13.81
N PRO A 229 -9.68 -24.18 -14.16
CA PRO A 229 -9.05 -25.18 -15.03
C PRO A 229 -8.53 -24.61 -16.36
N ALA A 230 -9.21 -23.62 -16.94
CA ALA A 230 -8.80 -22.93 -18.16
C ALA A 230 -7.50 -22.13 -18.02
N VAL A 231 -7.19 -21.64 -16.81
CA VAL A 231 -5.98 -20.89 -16.48
C VAL A 231 -4.76 -21.81 -16.40
N VAL A 232 -4.94 -22.99 -15.80
CA VAL A 232 -3.88 -24.01 -15.67
C VAL A 232 -3.42 -24.51 -17.05
N LEU A 233 -4.31 -24.49 -18.05
CA LEU A 233 -4.04 -24.94 -19.42
C LEU A 233 -3.46 -23.88 -20.37
N SER A 234 -3.52 -22.58 -20.04
CA SER A 234 -3.17 -21.49 -20.98
C SER A 234 -2.00 -20.60 -20.57
N GLY A 235 -1.23 -20.99 -19.56
CA GLY A 235 -0.03 -20.28 -19.10
C GLY A 235 -0.34 -18.91 -18.47
N SER A 236 0.67 -18.05 -18.34
CA SER A 236 0.59 -16.76 -17.63
C SER A 236 -0.48 -15.79 -18.20
N GLY A 237 -0.81 -15.88 -19.50
CA GLY A 237 -1.90 -15.11 -20.12
C GLY A 237 -3.32 -15.64 -19.80
N GLY A 238 -3.45 -16.84 -19.26
CA GLY A 238 -4.70 -17.52 -18.98
C GLY A 238 -5.52 -16.90 -17.84
N ILE A 239 -4.85 -16.39 -16.81
CA ILE A 239 -5.47 -15.83 -15.60
C ILE A 239 -6.38 -14.64 -15.96
N ILE A 240 -5.83 -13.64 -16.66
CA ILE A 240 -6.58 -12.44 -17.02
C ILE A 240 -7.67 -12.76 -18.05
N LYS A 241 -7.39 -13.63 -19.04
CA LYS A 241 -8.39 -14.05 -20.03
C LYS A 241 -9.56 -14.79 -19.40
N TYR A 242 -9.29 -15.66 -18.42
CA TYR A 242 -10.32 -16.36 -17.68
C TYR A 242 -11.20 -15.41 -16.88
N PHE A 243 -10.60 -14.51 -16.10
CA PHE A 243 -11.40 -13.59 -15.31
C PHE A 243 -12.28 -12.72 -16.21
N ARG A 244 -11.79 -12.30 -17.40
CA ARG A 244 -12.62 -11.60 -18.40
C ARG A 244 -13.80 -12.45 -18.87
N SER A 245 -13.62 -13.75 -19.04
CA SER A 245 -14.70 -14.68 -19.38
C SER A 245 -15.73 -14.80 -18.25
N LEU A 246 -15.28 -14.95 -17.00
CA LEU A 246 -16.19 -14.99 -15.84
C LEU A 246 -16.98 -13.70 -15.67
N LEU A 247 -16.34 -12.53 -15.82
CA LEU A 247 -17.04 -11.25 -15.77
C LEU A 247 -18.11 -11.15 -16.85
N ARG A 248 -17.83 -11.62 -18.07
CA ARG A 248 -18.84 -11.68 -19.14
C ARG A 248 -19.99 -12.59 -18.76
N THR A 249 -19.74 -13.77 -18.22
CA THR A 249 -20.78 -14.69 -17.76
C THR A 249 -21.59 -14.11 -16.61
N LYS A 250 -20.95 -13.52 -15.60
CA LYS A 250 -21.62 -12.85 -14.48
C LYS A 250 -22.51 -11.71 -14.99
N ASN A 251 -21.98 -10.86 -15.87
CA ASN A 251 -22.74 -9.76 -16.47
C ASN A 251 -23.88 -10.25 -17.38
N ALA A 252 -23.69 -11.36 -18.09
CA ALA A 252 -24.74 -11.98 -18.90
C ALA A 252 -25.86 -12.55 -18.03
N LEU A 253 -25.53 -13.27 -16.95
CA LEU A 253 -26.49 -13.76 -15.96
C LEU A 253 -27.25 -12.60 -15.29
N PHE A 254 -26.54 -11.54 -14.90
CA PHE A 254 -27.15 -10.35 -14.31
C PHE A 254 -28.11 -9.66 -15.30
N LYS A 255 -27.76 -9.59 -16.58
CA LYS A 255 -28.65 -9.09 -17.64
C LYS A 255 -29.84 -10.02 -17.86
N GLN A 256 -29.66 -11.34 -17.80
CA GLN A 256 -30.74 -12.32 -17.94
C GLN A 256 -31.76 -12.22 -16.81
N CYS A 257 -31.30 -12.12 -15.55
CA CYS A 257 -32.19 -11.91 -14.40
C CYS A 257 -32.90 -10.56 -14.43
N ASN A 258 -32.32 -9.52 -15.06
CA ASN A 258 -32.96 -8.21 -15.20
C ASN A 258 -33.89 -8.09 -16.43
N PHE A 259 -33.83 -9.03 -17.38
CA PHE A 259 -34.76 -9.07 -18.52
C PHE A 259 -36.06 -9.84 -18.21
N GLU A 260 -36.12 -10.62 -17.13
CA GLU A 260 -37.36 -11.27 -16.69
C GLU A 260 -38.30 -10.32 -15.90
N VAL A 261 -37.90 -9.07 -15.65
CA VAL A 261 -38.71 -8.08 -14.90
C VAL A 261 -39.27 -6.96 -15.80
N TYR A 262 -38.95 -6.95 -17.10
CA TYR A 262 -39.50 -5.97 -18.04
C TYR A 262 -40.04 -6.64 -19.31
N ASP A 263 -41.05 -7.49 -19.15
CA ASP A 263 -42.09 -7.61 -20.17
C ASP A 263 -43.37 -8.17 -19.57
N THR A 264 -44.30 -7.28 -19.21
CA THR A 264 -45.74 -7.44 -19.43
C THR A 264 -46.45 -6.19 -18.90
N HIS A 265 -47.05 -5.45 -19.82
CA HIS A 265 -48.10 -4.49 -19.49
C HIS A 265 -49.29 -5.23 -18.85
N VAL A 266 -49.35 -5.24 -17.52
CA VAL A 266 -50.60 -5.25 -16.74
C VAL A 266 -50.34 -4.45 -15.45
N THR A 267 -50.59 -3.15 -15.51
CA THR A 267 -50.55 -2.26 -14.35
C THR A 267 -51.84 -2.40 -13.52
N ASP A 268 -51.65 -2.34 -12.20
CA ASP A 268 -52.61 -2.02 -11.13
C ASP A 268 -53.38 -3.14 -10.37
N GLU A 269 -53.44 -4.40 -10.82
CA GLU A 269 -54.08 -5.46 -10.00
C GLU A 269 -53.12 -6.28 -9.11
N LEU A 270 -51.82 -6.35 -9.45
CA LEU A 270 -50.84 -7.16 -8.70
C LEU A 270 -50.26 -6.45 -7.47
N ALA A 271 -50.24 -5.11 -7.44
CA ALA A 271 -49.78 -4.34 -6.28
C ALA A 271 -50.71 -4.48 -5.05
N GLU A 272 -52.00 -4.76 -5.29
CA GLU A 272 -53.00 -5.01 -4.23
C GLU A 272 -52.88 -6.45 -3.69
N GLN A 273 -52.54 -7.42 -4.54
CA GLN A 273 -52.37 -8.84 -4.15
C GLN A 273 -51.07 -9.09 -3.37
N GLU A 274 -49.97 -8.40 -3.69
CA GLU A 274 -48.71 -8.51 -2.95
C GLU A 274 -48.81 -7.93 -1.52
N LYS A 275 -49.57 -6.83 -1.33
CA LYS A 275 -49.86 -6.29 0.01
C LYS A 275 -50.69 -7.25 0.87
N GLN A 276 -51.60 -8.04 0.28
CA GLN A 276 -52.35 -9.07 1.01
C GLN A 276 -51.50 -10.32 1.30
N HIS A 277 -50.55 -10.68 0.43
CA HIS A 277 -49.68 -11.84 0.64
C HIS A 277 -48.62 -11.59 1.73
N HIS A 278 -48.02 -10.39 1.78
CA HIS A 278 -47.09 -10.00 2.85
C HIS A 278 -47.75 -9.92 4.24
N ARG A 279 -49.05 -9.60 4.32
CA ARG A 279 -49.81 -9.64 5.59
C ARG A 279 -50.12 -11.06 6.08
N LYS A 280 -50.15 -12.07 5.20
CA LYS A 280 -50.39 -13.48 5.57
C LYS A 280 -49.10 -14.19 5.99
N LEU A 281 -47.96 -13.89 5.37
CA LEU A 281 -46.68 -14.54 5.68
C LEU A 281 -46.12 -14.17 7.07
N SER A 282 -46.37 -12.96 7.58
CA SER A 282 -45.90 -12.52 8.90
C SER A 282 -46.57 -13.22 10.11
N LYS A 283 -47.66 -13.99 9.87
CA LYS A 283 -48.40 -14.74 10.90
C LYS A 283 -48.13 -16.26 10.90
N SER A 284 -47.24 -16.76 10.03
CA SER A 284 -47.05 -18.22 9.83
C SER A 284 -45.76 -18.82 10.40
N PHE A 285 -44.89 -18.02 11.04
CA PHE A 285 -43.63 -18.53 11.62
C PHE A 285 -43.64 -18.47 13.16
N PRO A 286 -43.12 -19.50 13.86
CA PRO A 286 -43.05 -19.53 15.31
C PRO A 286 -42.01 -18.53 15.87
N PRO A 287 -42.11 -18.15 17.16
CA PRO A 287 -41.41 -16.99 17.74
C PRO A 287 -39.88 -17.06 17.76
N SER A 288 -39.26 -18.20 17.43
CA SER A 288 -37.82 -18.42 17.56
C SER A 288 -36.97 -17.95 16.37
N MET A 289 -37.58 -17.40 15.31
CA MET A 289 -36.87 -17.03 14.07
C MET A 289 -37.00 -15.55 13.67
N ARG A 290 -37.27 -14.66 14.64
CA ARG A 290 -37.19 -13.21 14.43
C ARG A 290 -35.95 -12.66 15.13
N LEU A 291 -34.80 -12.73 14.47
CA LEU A 291 -33.67 -11.81 14.64
C LEU A 291 -32.56 -12.24 13.67
N VAL A 292 -32.32 -11.40 12.67
CA VAL A 292 -31.04 -10.86 12.16
C VAL A 292 -31.30 -10.46 10.70
N ALA A 293 -31.83 -9.26 10.53
CA ALA A 293 -31.85 -8.56 9.26
C ALA A 293 -31.55 -7.09 9.56
N HIS A 294 -30.29 -6.82 9.92
CA HIS A 294 -29.67 -5.53 9.66
C HIS A 294 -28.19 -5.81 9.36
N GLU A 295 -27.72 -5.13 8.32
CA GLU A 295 -26.41 -5.28 7.65
C GLU A 295 -26.36 -6.49 6.72
N TRP A 296 -26.78 -6.30 5.47
CA TRP A 296 -25.91 -6.16 4.28
C TRP A 296 -26.58 -5.20 3.30
#